data_AF-A0A7J3P590-F1
#
_entry.id   AF-A0A7J3P590-F1
#
_cell.length_a   1.000
_cell.length_b   1.000
_cell.length_c   1.000
_cell.angle_alpha   90.00
_cell.angle_beta   90.00
_cell.angle_gamma   90.00
#
_symmetry.space_group_name_H-M   'P 1'
#
loop_
_entity.id
_entity.type
_entity.pdbx_description
1 polymer ?
#
loop_
_entity_poly.entity_id
_entity_poly.type
_entity_poly.pdbx_seq_one_letter_code
_entity_poly.pdbx_strand_id
1 'polypeptide(L)'
;EALHRSGLRGDVRIGDLTEEQLEGLRATLGRLLEEARSGRPRIYLLTGRVELSLVRLTHLESEAVEVREFEGVNEAVLEYLRIAVEQLARSAKAREAEEKARRMEKELEEKLALAASLGQEAEELRRAAQAIFTGAAELERLRLSRTGSVDLGTLRAEVRGNALEVDVCGRKLLMGLSEPVTRQVSSIFDKAKGLEEARRNVLAEAEALRKEIERVRREAMRAEAPKAVTVRPSRPKQWYESYRWTFTTSGKLVVAGRDASSNVRLLKKHMEPGDLVFHAEVRGSPAVLLKGGASEESDVVQAATFCASYSRAWREGLGSVSVYYVRPEQVSFTPPPGTYLEKGSFVVKPPKNYLIAELKLAIGLTGDGRVVSGHPDYVRSVADAYLVLRPGRKPARELVAELLREVERAWGTRPDEDVASQLVALVPYGVGEVVELKVSRKATGQEQGDSGS
;
A
#
# COMPACT_ATOMS: atom_id res chain seq x y z
N GLU A 1 -9.08 -9.94 30.85
CA GLU A 1 -9.31 -8.68 31.60
C GLU A 1 -9.58 -8.85 33.09
N ALA A 2 -10.67 -9.47 33.55
CA ALA A 2 -11.01 -9.52 34.99
C ALA A 2 -9.91 -10.13 35.88
N LEU A 3 -9.32 -11.25 35.44
CA LEU A 3 -8.16 -11.87 36.12
C LEU A 3 -6.94 -10.93 36.10
N HIS A 4 -6.65 -10.32 34.94
CA HIS A 4 -5.53 -9.39 34.76
C HIS A 4 -5.62 -8.18 35.71
N ARG A 5 -6.79 -7.51 35.78
CA ARG A 5 -7.02 -6.39 36.71
C ARG A 5 -7.00 -6.79 38.18
N SER A 6 -7.25 -8.07 38.48
CA SER A 6 -7.19 -8.62 39.83
C SER A 6 -5.80 -9.15 40.19
N GLY A 7 -4.80 -9.00 39.31
CA GLY A 7 -3.45 -9.52 39.52
C GLY A 7 -3.36 -11.05 39.52
N LEU A 8 -4.40 -11.74 39.03
CA LEU A 8 -4.47 -13.20 39.00
C LEU A 8 -3.95 -13.72 37.66
N ARG A 9 -3.28 -14.87 37.70
CA ARG A 9 -2.83 -15.56 36.49
C ARG A 9 -4.02 -16.24 35.78
N GLY A 10 -3.94 -16.33 34.45
CA GLY A 10 -5.00 -16.92 33.62
C GLY A 10 -5.19 -18.43 33.81
N ASP A 11 -4.23 -19.12 34.40
CA ASP A 11 -4.19 -20.57 34.63
C ASP A 11 -4.58 -20.99 36.06
N VAL A 12 -4.95 -20.04 36.92
CA VAL A 12 -5.27 -20.32 38.34
C VAL A 12 -6.60 -21.08 38.45
N ARG A 13 -6.66 -22.11 39.32
CA ARG A 13 -7.92 -22.82 39.59
C ARG A 13 -8.69 -22.08 40.68
N ILE A 14 -10.01 -22.03 40.53
CA ILE A 14 -10.90 -21.35 41.49
C ILE A 14 -10.75 -21.90 42.91
N GLY A 15 -10.56 -23.22 43.05
CA GLY A 15 -10.38 -23.86 44.36
C GLY A 15 -9.07 -23.50 45.07
N ASP A 16 -8.11 -22.93 44.36
CA ASP A 16 -6.80 -22.53 44.90
C ASP A 16 -6.76 -21.05 45.29
N LEU A 17 -7.87 -20.32 45.12
CA LEU A 17 -7.98 -18.90 45.48
C LEU A 17 -8.40 -18.72 46.94
N THR A 18 -7.76 -17.79 47.63
CA THR A 18 -8.18 -17.35 48.97
C THR A 18 -9.51 -16.60 48.91
N GLU A 19 -10.23 -16.54 50.04
CA GLU A 19 -11.47 -15.75 50.13
C GLU A 19 -11.26 -14.28 49.76
N GLU A 20 -10.14 -13.69 50.17
CA GLU A 20 -9.75 -12.31 49.84
C GLU A 20 -9.57 -12.12 48.32
N GLN A 21 -8.92 -13.06 47.64
CA GLN A 21 -8.76 -13.02 46.18
C GLN A 21 -10.10 -13.21 45.45
N LEU A 22 -10.99 -14.06 45.96
CA LEU A 22 -12.33 -14.26 45.41
C LEU A 22 -13.19 -13.00 45.56
N GLU A 23 -13.13 -12.34 46.71
CA GLU A 23 -13.83 -11.09 46.97
C GLU A 23 -13.29 -9.95 46.08
N GLY A 24 -11.97 -9.86 45.95
CA GLY A 24 -11.31 -8.92 45.03
C GLY A 24 -11.72 -9.14 43.57
N LEU A 25 -11.78 -10.40 43.11
CA LEU A 25 -12.23 -10.73 41.76
C LEU A 25 -13.71 -10.35 41.55
N ARG A 26 -14.58 -10.63 42.54
CA ARG A 26 -16.00 -10.25 42.50
C ARG A 26 -16.15 -8.73 42.39
N ALA A 27 -15.40 -7.96 43.18
CA ALA A 27 -15.40 -6.51 43.11
C ALA A 27 -14.93 -5.99 41.74
N THR A 28 -13.89 -6.60 41.16
CA THR A 28 -13.40 -6.27 39.81
C THR A 28 -14.44 -6.55 38.73
N LEU A 29 -15.13 -7.68 38.80
CA LEU A 29 -16.23 -8.01 37.89
C LEU A 29 -17.38 -6.99 38.00
N GLY A 30 -17.73 -6.58 39.22
CA GLY A 30 -18.72 -5.52 39.44
C GLY A 30 -18.34 -4.20 38.76
N ARG A 31 -17.08 -3.77 38.90
CA ARG A 31 -16.56 -2.57 38.21
C ARG A 31 -16.60 -2.71 36.69
N LEU A 32 -16.26 -3.88 36.14
CA LEU A 32 -16.33 -4.12 34.69
C LEU A 32 -17.76 -4.08 34.16
N LEU A 33 -18.74 -4.58 34.92
CA LEU A 33 -20.15 -4.51 34.53
C LEU A 33 -20.66 -3.06 34.48
N GLU A 34 -20.29 -2.23 35.46
CA GLU A 34 -20.62 -0.80 35.43
C GLU A 34 -19.89 -0.09 34.28
N GLU A 35 -18.62 -0.41 34.04
CA GLU A 35 -17.88 0.10 32.89
C GLU A 35 -18.54 -0.31 31.55
N ALA A 36 -19.09 -1.52 31.44
CA ALA A 36 -19.81 -1.95 30.24
C ALA A 36 -21.13 -1.19 30.03
N ARG A 37 -21.76 -0.70 31.10
CA ARG A 37 -23.04 0.03 31.06
C ARG A 37 -22.87 1.49 30.67
N SER A 38 -21.85 2.15 31.20
CA SER A 38 -21.63 3.60 31.00
C SER A 38 -20.41 3.93 30.16
N GLY A 39 -19.59 2.93 29.83
CA GLY A 39 -18.33 3.09 29.13
C GLY A 39 -18.49 3.21 27.62
N ARG A 40 -17.39 3.56 26.98
CA ARG A 40 -17.28 3.68 25.52
C ARG A 40 -16.85 2.34 24.91
N PRO A 41 -17.55 1.83 23.87
CA PRO A 41 -17.07 0.70 23.11
C PRO A 41 -15.71 0.97 22.49
N ARG A 42 -14.89 -0.08 22.40
CA ARG A 42 -13.53 -0.05 21.85
C ARG A 42 -13.29 -1.20 20.90
N ILE A 43 -12.59 -0.92 19.82
CA ILE A 43 -12.06 -1.94 18.91
C ILE A 43 -10.55 -1.97 19.07
N TYR A 44 -10.02 -3.14 19.39
CA TYR A 44 -8.59 -3.45 19.47
C TYR A 44 -8.18 -4.14 18.17
N LEU A 45 -7.37 -3.46 17.36
CA LEU A 45 -6.76 -4.04 16.17
C LEU A 45 -5.45 -4.72 16.60
N LEU A 46 -5.42 -6.04 16.52
CA LEU A 46 -4.28 -6.88 16.88
C LEU A 46 -3.64 -7.44 15.62
N THR A 47 -2.47 -8.05 15.76
CA THR A 47 -1.80 -8.72 14.64
C THR A 47 -2.60 -9.96 14.25
N GLY A 48 -3.32 -9.89 13.12
CA GLY A 48 -4.11 -11.01 12.56
C GLY A 48 -5.51 -11.21 13.15
N ARG A 49 -5.93 -10.41 14.13
CA ARG A 49 -7.30 -10.46 14.69
C ARG A 49 -7.79 -9.07 15.11
N VAL A 50 -9.09 -8.95 15.30
CA VAL A 50 -9.74 -7.74 15.79
C VAL A 50 -10.67 -8.12 16.93
N GLU A 51 -10.68 -7.33 18.00
CA GLU A 51 -11.51 -7.57 19.18
C GLU A 51 -12.38 -6.35 19.46
N LEU A 52 -13.68 -6.56 19.64
CA LEU A 52 -14.62 -5.53 20.09
C LEU A 52 -14.90 -5.73 21.58
N SER A 53 -14.82 -4.66 22.36
CA SER A 53 -15.18 -4.70 23.78
C SER A 53 -15.96 -3.48 24.22
N LEU A 54 -16.87 -3.68 25.16
CA LEU A 54 -17.60 -2.60 25.84
C LEU A 54 -16.84 -2.09 27.07
N VAL A 55 -15.80 -2.81 27.49
CA VAL A 55 -14.91 -2.44 28.58
C VAL A 55 -13.50 -2.24 28.04
N ARG A 56 -12.70 -1.43 28.72
CA ARG A 56 -11.30 -1.26 28.39
C ARG A 56 -10.53 -2.56 28.66
N LEU A 57 -9.97 -3.18 27.64
CA LEU A 57 -9.15 -4.38 27.75
C LEU A 57 -7.68 -4.01 27.96
N THR A 58 -7.32 -3.66 29.19
CA THR A 58 -5.94 -3.26 29.55
C THR A 58 -4.91 -4.33 29.22
N HIS A 59 -5.28 -5.61 29.37
CA HIS A 59 -4.39 -6.74 29.02
C HIS A 59 -4.03 -6.84 27.53
N LEU A 60 -4.79 -6.18 26.64
CA LEU A 60 -4.54 -6.20 25.19
C LEU A 60 -3.89 -4.92 24.68
N GLU A 61 -3.76 -3.87 25.50
CA GLU A 61 -3.24 -2.58 25.06
C GLU A 61 -1.79 -2.64 24.60
N SER A 62 -0.98 -3.52 25.20
CA SER A 62 0.41 -3.74 24.79
C SER A 62 0.56 -4.53 23.50
N GLU A 63 -0.43 -5.34 23.12
CA GLU A 63 -0.45 -6.13 21.87
C GLU A 63 -1.15 -5.38 20.73
N ALA A 64 -2.04 -4.45 21.08
CA ALA A 64 -2.83 -3.69 20.12
C ALA A 64 -1.96 -2.79 19.24
N VAL A 65 -2.07 -3.00 17.93
CA VAL A 65 -1.51 -2.10 16.92
C VAL A 65 -2.25 -0.76 16.94
N GLU A 66 -3.57 -0.81 17.09
CA GLU A 66 -4.42 0.37 17.17
C GLU A 66 -5.63 0.09 18.08
N VAL A 67 -6.03 1.08 18.88
CA VAL A 67 -7.27 1.03 19.67
C VAL A 67 -8.17 2.19 19.24
N ARG A 68 -9.40 1.88 18.84
CA ARG A 68 -10.41 2.86 18.43
C ARG A 68 -11.54 2.90 19.44
N GLU A 69 -11.91 4.10 19.90
CA GLU A 69 -13.05 4.30 20.79
C GLU A 69 -14.26 4.83 20.00
N PHE A 70 -15.46 4.45 20.43
CA PHE A 70 -16.72 4.83 19.79
C PHE A 70 -17.70 5.42 20.81
N GLU A 71 -18.64 6.25 20.34
CA GLU A 71 -19.66 6.84 21.22
C GLU A 71 -20.85 5.88 21.43
N GLY A 72 -21.14 5.03 20.45
CA GLY A 72 -22.28 4.10 20.51
C GLY A 72 -21.91 2.67 20.13
N VAL A 73 -22.60 1.70 20.75
CA VAL A 73 -22.41 0.26 20.49
C VAL A 73 -22.67 -0.08 19.03
N ASN A 74 -23.73 0.47 18.43
CA ASN A 74 -24.08 0.18 17.04
C ASN A 74 -22.99 0.63 16.06
N GLU A 75 -22.40 1.81 16.29
CA GLU A 75 -21.30 2.33 15.47
C GLU A 75 -20.08 1.40 15.57
N ALA A 76 -19.71 1.02 16.79
CA ALA A 76 -18.59 0.11 17.05
C ALA A 76 -18.80 -1.28 16.41
N VAL A 77 -20.01 -1.84 16.49
CA VAL A 77 -20.33 -3.13 15.88
C VAL A 77 -20.21 -3.06 14.35
N LEU A 78 -20.75 -2.01 13.72
CA LEU A 78 -20.66 -1.85 12.27
C LEU A 78 -19.21 -1.72 11.80
N GLU A 79 -18.42 -0.92 12.51
CA GLU A 79 -17.00 -0.75 12.23
C GLU A 79 -16.20 -2.03 12.47
N TYR A 80 -16.50 -2.77 13.55
CA TYR A 80 -15.91 -4.07 13.84
C TYR A 80 -16.18 -5.07 12.72
N LEU A 81 -17.43 -5.20 12.28
CA LEU A 81 -17.80 -6.10 11.19
C LEU A 81 -17.08 -5.73 9.90
N ARG A 82 -16.96 -4.43 9.59
CA ARG A 82 -16.21 -3.94 8.43
C ARG A 82 -14.75 -4.38 8.48
N ILE A 83 -14.08 -4.16 9.61
CA ILE A 83 -12.67 -4.52 9.81
C ILE A 83 -12.50 -6.05 9.78
N ALA A 84 -13.39 -6.79 10.45
CA ALA A 84 -13.34 -8.25 10.50
C ALA A 84 -13.50 -8.87 9.11
N VAL A 85 -14.45 -8.39 8.30
CA VAL A 85 -14.63 -8.82 6.90
C VAL A 85 -13.40 -8.50 6.06
N GLU A 86 -12.80 -7.31 6.24
CA GLU A 86 -11.58 -6.94 5.53
C GLU A 86 -10.39 -7.84 5.91
N GLN A 87 -10.21 -8.14 7.20
CA GLN A 87 -9.18 -9.06 7.69
C GLN A 87 -9.39 -10.48 7.17
N LEU A 88 -10.62 -10.98 7.19
CA LEU A 88 -10.95 -12.28 6.60
C LEU A 88 -10.60 -12.32 5.12
N ALA A 89 -10.96 -11.28 4.36
CA ALA A 89 -10.62 -11.19 2.94
C ALA A 89 -9.11 -11.13 2.69
N ARG A 90 -8.35 -10.41 3.52
CA ARG A 90 -6.88 -10.38 3.46
C ARG A 90 -6.28 -11.76 3.76
N SER A 91 -6.72 -12.41 4.82
CA SER A 91 -6.26 -13.76 5.19
C SER A 91 -6.58 -14.81 4.12
N ALA A 92 -7.75 -14.71 3.48
CA ALA A 92 -8.13 -15.59 2.38
C ALA A 92 -7.22 -15.40 1.17
N LYS A 93 -6.93 -14.15 0.79
CA LYS A 93 -5.97 -13.84 -0.28
C LYS A 93 -4.55 -14.33 0.03
N ALA A 94 -4.12 -14.21 1.28
CA ALA A 94 -2.81 -14.69 1.69
C ALA A 94 -2.71 -16.22 1.61
N ARG A 95 -3.76 -16.95 2.02
CA ARG A 95 -3.85 -18.40 1.84
C ARG A 95 -3.83 -18.80 0.37
N GLU A 96 -4.58 -18.11 -0.48
CA GLU A 96 -4.58 -18.36 -1.93
C GLU A 96 -3.19 -18.13 -2.55
N ALA A 97 -2.51 -17.06 -2.12
CA ALA A 97 -1.15 -16.78 -2.56
C ALA A 97 -0.14 -17.85 -2.10
N GLU A 98 -0.25 -18.34 -0.87
CA GLU A 98 0.61 -19.42 -0.36
C GLU A 98 0.32 -20.76 -1.06
N GLU A 99 -0.94 -21.08 -1.34
CA GLU A 99 -1.29 -22.26 -2.15
C GLU A 99 -0.72 -22.16 -3.58
N LYS A 100 -0.78 -20.98 -4.19
CA LYS A 100 -0.17 -20.72 -5.50
C LYS A 100 1.35 -20.89 -5.44
N ALA A 101 2.01 -20.34 -4.42
CA ALA A 101 3.45 -20.48 -4.20
C ALA A 101 3.83 -21.96 -4.05
N ARG A 102 3.07 -22.74 -3.27
CA ARG A 102 3.30 -24.18 -3.09
C ARG A 102 3.18 -24.97 -4.40
N ARG A 103 2.22 -24.62 -5.27
CA ARG A 103 2.11 -25.25 -6.61
C ARG A 103 3.33 -24.94 -7.49
N MET A 104 3.79 -23.69 -7.46
CA MET A 104 5.00 -23.26 -8.18
C MET A 104 6.27 -23.92 -7.61
N GLU A 105 6.36 -24.13 -6.30
CA GLU A 105 7.49 -24.84 -5.68
C GLU A 105 7.60 -26.30 -6.15
N LYS A 106 6.46 -26.98 -6.31
CA LYS A 106 6.44 -28.33 -6.88
C LYS A 106 6.93 -28.33 -8.34
N GLU A 107 6.47 -27.38 -9.14
CA GLU A 107 6.95 -27.21 -10.52
C GLU A 107 8.46 -26.90 -10.57
N LEU A 108 8.95 -26.09 -9.63
CA LEU A 108 10.38 -25.79 -9.48
C LEU A 108 11.19 -27.06 -9.18
N GLU A 109 10.71 -27.89 -8.27
CA GLU A 109 11.34 -29.18 -7.94
C GLU A 109 11.42 -30.11 -9.15
N GLU A 110 10.33 -30.21 -9.92
CA GLU A 110 10.28 -31.01 -11.15
C GLU A 110 11.27 -30.49 -12.21
N LYS A 111 11.36 -29.17 -12.41
CA LYS A 111 12.33 -28.55 -13.33
C LYS A 111 13.78 -28.78 -12.88
N LEU A 112 14.06 -28.68 -11.58
CA LEU A 112 15.41 -28.92 -11.05
C LEU A 112 15.82 -30.39 -11.20
N ALA A 113 14.90 -31.33 -10.96
CA ALA A 113 15.14 -32.75 -11.18
C ALA A 113 15.43 -33.07 -12.66
N LEU A 114 14.67 -32.45 -13.58
CA LEU A 114 14.93 -32.57 -15.03
C LEU A 114 16.29 -31.99 -15.42
N ALA A 115 16.67 -30.82 -14.89
CA ALA A 115 17.99 -30.25 -15.14
C ALA A 115 19.13 -31.15 -14.61
N ALA A 116 18.91 -31.81 -13.47
CA ALA A 116 19.89 -32.74 -12.91
C ALA A 116 20.05 -33.98 -13.80
N SER A 117 18.95 -34.58 -14.30
CA SER A 117 19.02 -35.75 -15.18
C SER A 117 19.67 -35.43 -16.53
N LEU A 118 19.30 -34.29 -17.15
CA LEU A 118 19.95 -33.81 -18.38
C LEU A 118 21.45 -33.58 -18.19
N GLY A 119 21.85 -33.04 -17.03
CA GLY A 119 23.25 -32.85 -16.69
C GLY A 119 24.03 -34.15 -16.50
N GLN A 120 23.43 -35.14 -15.83
CA GLN A 120 24.05 -36.47 -15.70
C GLN A 120 24.22 -37.14 -17.07
N GLU A 121 23.20 -37.11 -17.91
CA GLU A 121 23.25 -37.74 -19.23
C GLU A 121 24.28 -37.06 -20.15
N ALA A 122 24.36 -35.72 -20.13
CA ALA A 122 25.37 -34.98 -20.89
C ALA A 122 26.80 -35.33 -20.45
N GLU A 123 27.03 -35.45 -19.15
CA GLU A 123 28.35 -35.77 -18.58
C GLU A 123 28.76 -37.22 -18.88
N GLU A 124 27.82 -38.16 -18.83
CA GLU A 124 28.05 -39.55 -19.24
C GLU A 124 28.40 -39.65 -20.73
N LEU A 125 27.67 -38.96 -21.60
CA LEU A 125 27.96 -38.93 -23.04
C LEU A 125 29.31 -38.30 -23.35
N ARG A 126 29.70 -37.24 -22.63
CA ARG A 126 31.04 -36.65 -22.75
C ARG A 126 32.13 -37.61 -22.33
N ARG A 127 32.00 -38.24 -21.17
CA ARG A 127 32.98 -39.22 -20.68
C ARG A 127 33.13 -40.37 -21.68
N ALA A 128 32.02 -40.85 -22.23
CA ALA A 128 32.04 -41.87 -23.28
C ALA A 128 32.72 -41.37 -24.55
N ALA A 129 32.37 -40.19 -25.06
CA ALA A 129 32.98 -39.60 -26.25
C ALA A 129 34.49 -39.37 -26.07
N GLN A 130 34.92 -38.91 -24.90
CA GLN A 130 36.33 -38.71 -24.56
C GLN A 130 37.11 -40.02 -24.59
N ALA A 131 36.58 -41.08 -23.96
CA ALA A 131 37.23 -42.39 -23.96
C ALA A 131 37.37 -42.96 -25.38
N ILE A 132 36.28 -42.89 -26.17
CA ILE A 132 36.27 -43.35 -27.57
C ILE A 132 37.25 -42.52 -28.42
N PHE A 133 37.34 -41.21 -28.18
CA PHE A 133 38.28 -40.34 -28.89
C PHE A 133 39.73 -40.71 -28.59
N THR A 134 40.07 -40.98 -27.33
CA THR A 134 41.42 -41.42 -26.94
C THR A 134 41.79 -42.77 -27.56
N GLY A 135 40.83 -43.69 -27.64
CA GLY A 135 41.00 -45.01 -28.27
C GLY A 135 40.72 -45.04 -29.78
N ALA A 136 40.57 -43.90 -30.44
CA ALA A 136 40.02 -43.84 -31.80
C ALA A 136 40.85 -44.61 -32.84
N ALA A 137 42.18 -44.64 -32.69
CA ALA A 137 43.07 -45.35 -33.62
C ALA A 137 42.84 -46.87 -33.60
N GLU A 138 42.80 -47.47 -32.42
CA GLU A 138 42.51 -48.90 -32.21
C GLU A 138 41.08 -49.26 -32.62
N LEU A 139 40.11 -48.40 -32.32
CA LEU A 139 38.71 -48.61 -32.73
C LEU A 139 38.55 -48.52 -34.25
N GLU A 140 39.28 -47.62 -34.91
CA GLU A 140 39.28 -47.51 -36.37
C GLU A 140 39.93 -48.74 -37.03
N ARG A 141 40.98 -49.30 -36.42
CA ARG A 141 41.58 -50.57 -36.84
C ARG A 141 40.58 -51.73 -36.75
N LEU A 142 39.86 -51.85 -35.63
CA LEU A 142 38.79 -52.84 -35.46
C LEU A 142 37.64 -52.65 -36.45
N ARG A 143 37.27 -51.40 -36.73
CA ARG A 143 36.24 -51.07 -37.72
C ARG A 143 36.63 -51.58 -39.11
N LEU A 144 37.88 -51.38 -39.51
CA LEU A 144 38.40 -51.80 -40.81
C LEU A 144 38.62 -53.32 -40.90
N SER A 145 39.05 -53.98 -39.82
CA SER A 145 39.23 -55.44 -39.76
C SER A 145 37.91 -56.21 -39.70
N ARG A 146 36.81 -55.53 -39.33
CA ARG A 146 35.43 -56.07 -39.17
C ARG A 146 35.33 -57.30 -38.27
N THR A 147 36.33 -57.56 -37.45
CA THR A 147 36.46 -58.74 -36.58
C THR A 147 37.40 -58.43 -35.41
N GLY A 148 37.18 -59.08 -34.27
CA GLY A 148 38.03 -58.99 -33.08
C GLY A 148 37.45 -58.14 -31.94
N SER A 149 38.23 -58.03 -30.88
CA SER A 149 37.94 -57.22 -29.69
C SER A 149 39.19 -56.52 -29.17
N VAL A 150 39.01 -55.40 -28.46
CA VAL A 150 40.07 -54.67 -27.78
C VAL A 150 39.59 -54.27 -26.38
N ASP A 151 40.49 -54.36 -25.40
CA ASP A 151 40.33 -53.78 -24.07
C ASP A 151 41.42 -52.74 -23.87
N LEU A 152 41.03 -51.46 -23.78
CA LEU A 152 41.93 -50.32 -23.58
C LEU A 152 41.95 -49.86 -22.10
N GLY A 153 41.32 -50.62 -21.21
CA GLY A 153 41.17 -50.28 -19.79
C GLY A 153 40.09 -49.22 -19.52
N THR A 154 40.08 -48.12 -20.29
CA THR A 154 39.04 -47.07 -20.22
C THR A 154 37.78 -47.43 -21.02
N LEU A 155 37.90 -48.33 -21.99
CA LEU A 155 36.80 -48.84 -22.79
C LEU A 155 37.11 -50.27 -23.29
N ARG A 156 36.05 -51.03 -23.54
CA ARG A 156 36.12 -52.32 -24.25
C ARG A 156 35.32 -52.22 -25.54
N ALA A 157 35.84 -52.76 -26.63
CA ALA A 157 35.10 -52.81 -27.88
C ALA A 157 35.17 -54.18 -28.55
N GLU A 158 34.07 -54.62 -29.13
CA GLU A 158 33.94 -55.88 -29.86
C GLU A 158 33.11 -55.68 -31.12
N VAL A 159 33.54 -56.28 -32.23
CA VAL A 159 32.73 -56.27 -33.46
C VAL A 159 31.67 -57.37 -33.38
N ARG A 160 30.39 -56.98 -33.44
CA ARG A 160 29.26 -57.92 -33.46
C ARG A 160 28.36 -57.64 -34.66
N GLY A 161 28.28 -58.62 -35.57
CA GLY A 161 27.51 -58.47 -36.80
C GLY A 161 28.04 -57.33 -37.66
N ASN A 162 27.22 -56.29 -37.87
CA ASN A 162 27.58 -55.11 -38.66
C ASN A 162 27.79 -53.83 -37.81
N ALA A 163 28.06 -53.99 -36.51
CA ALA A 163 28.30 -52.89 -35.58
C ALA A 163 29.51 -53.16 -34.69
N LEU A 164 30.12 -52.07 -34.21
CA LEU A 164 31.13 -52.07 -33.17
C LEU A 164 30.42 -51.73 -31.85
N GLU A 165 30.28 -52.72 -30.96
CA GLU A 165 29.81 -52.49 -29.59
C GLU A 165 30.98 -51.93 -28.78
N VAL A 166 30.82 -50.71 -28.24
CA VAL A 166 31.79 -50.07 -27.36
C VAL A 166 31.18 -49.91 -25.97
N ASP A 167 31.77 -50.57 -24.98
CA ASP A 167 31.41 -50.45 -23.57
C ASP A 167 32.37 -49.46 -22.90
N VAL A 168 31.84 -48.31 -22.47
CA VAL A 168 32.56 -47.34 -21.65
C VAL A 168 31.94 -47.33 -20.26
N CYS A 169 32.69 -47.84 -19.27
CA CYS A 169 32.28 -47.87 -17.87
C CYS A 169 30.87 -48.45 -17.63
N GLY A 170 30.47 -49.49 -18.35
CA GLY A 170 29.17 -50.15 -18.24
C GLY A 170 28.08 -49.59 -19.18
N ARG A 171 28.36 -48.50 -19.91
CA ARG A 171 27.46 -47.95 -20.93
C ARG A 171 27.85 -48.48 -22.30
N LYS A 172 26.96 -49.27 -22.89
CA LYS A 172 27.13 -49.82 -24.24
C LYS A 172 26.66 -48.84 -25.30
N LEU A 173 27.54 -48.53 -26.24
CA LEU A 173 27.30 -47.68 -27.39
C LEU A 173 27.51 -48.51 -28.66
N LEU A 174 26.55 -48.43 -29.59
CA LEU A 174 26.64 -49.09 -30.88
C LEU A 174 27.16 -48.09 -31.91
N MET A 175 28.32 -48.39 -32.50
CA MET A 175 28.92 -47.61 -33.56
C MET A 175 28.81 -48.35 -34.89
N GLY A 176 28.42 -47.64 -35.96
CA GLY A 176 28.28 -48.22 -37.29
C GLY A 176 29.64 -48.48 -37.94
N LEU A 177 29.78 -49.58 -38.67
CA LEU A 177 31.00 -49.88 -39.42
C LEU A 177 31.15 -49.04 -40.70
N SER A 178 30.09 -48.36 -41.16
CA SER A 178 30.06 -47.58 -42.40
C SER A 178 30.74 -46.22 -42.30
N GLU A 179 30.77 -45.61 -41.11
CA GLU A 179 31.34 -44.28 -40.90
C GLU A 179 32.60 -44.33 -40.02
N PRO A 180 33.58 -43.43 -40.20
CA PRO A 180 34.74 -43.32 -39.32
C PRO A 180 34.34 -43.10 -37.87
N VAL A 181 35.11 -43.69 -36.94
CA VAL A 181 34.88 -43.56 -35.49
C VAL A 181 34.88 -42.09 -35.06
N THR A 182 35.77 -41.27 -35.63
CA THR A 182 35.89 -39.85 -35.33
C THR A 182 34.63 -39.04 -35.63
N ARG A 183 33.95 -39.31 -36.75
CA ARG A 183 32.69 -38.62 -37.13
C ARG A 183 31.56 -38.99 -36.16
N GLN A 184 31.49 -40.26 -35.77
CA GLN A 184 30.49 -40.73 -34.82
C GLN A 184 30.74 -40.16 -33.41
N VAL A 185 32.00 -40.03 -32.99
CA VAL A 185 32.40 -39.35 -31.75
C VAL A 185 31.96 -37.87 -31.76
N SER A 186 32.17 -37.15 -32.87
CA SER A 186 31.70 -35.76 -33.00
C SER A 186 30.19 -35.66 -32.79
N SER A 187 29.40 -36.59 -33.36
CA SER A 187 27.95 -36.62 -33.14
C SER A 187 27.57 -36.83 -31.67
N ILE A 188 28.33 -37.63 -30.92
CA ILE A 188 28.12 -37.83 -29.49
C ILE A 188 28.43 -36.54 -28.71
N PHE A 189 29.52 -35.83 -29.05
CA PHE A 189 29.82 -34.53 -28.48
C PHE A 189 28.74 -33.49 -28.78
N ASP A 190 28.21 -33.45 -30.00
CA ASP A 190 27.12 -32.56 -30.39
C ASP A 190 25.85 -32.86 -29.59
N LYS A 191 25.51 -34.14 -29.39
CA LYS A 191 24.39 -34.56 -28.53
C LYS A 191 24.59 -34.11 -27.08
N ALA A 192 25.77 -34.34 -26.52
CA ALA A 192 26.09 -33.91 -25.16
C ALA A 192 25.97 -32.39 -24.99
N LYS A 193 26.46 -31.62 -25.98
CA LYS A 193 26.31 -30.16 -26.02
C LYS A 193 24.84 -29.73 -26.08
N GLY A 194 24.03 -30.39 -26.90
CA GLY A 194 22.58 -30.12 -26.98
C GLY A 194 21.86 -30.37 -25.66
N LEU A 195 22.20 -31.44 -24.93
CA LEU A 195 21.66 -31.73 -23.60
C LEU A 195 22.08 -30.67 -22.56
N GLU A 196 23.30 -30.14 -22.65
CA GLU A 196 23.73 -29.04 -21.77
C GLU A 196 23.01 -27.72 -22.06
N GLU A 197 22.80 -27.40 -23.33
CA GLU A 197 22.00 -26.24 -23.73
C GLU A 197 20.56 -26.38 -23.21
N ALA A 198 19.96 -27.57 -23.35
CA ALA A 198 18.66 -27.88 -22.76
C ALA A 198 18.68 -27.72 -21.23
N ARG A 199 19.70 -28.26 -20.53
CA ARG A 199 19.87 -28.09 -19.08
C ARG A 199 19.93 -26.61 -18.69
N ARG A 200 20.70 -25.81 -19.44
CA ARG A 200 20.86 -24.38 -19.17
C ARG A 200 19.53 -23.64 -19.31
N ASN A 201 18.73 -23.98 -20.33
CA ASN A 201 17.40 -23.40 -20.52
C ASN A 201 16.47 -23.75 -19.36
N VAL A 202 16.42 -25.01 -18.96
CA VAL A 202 15.60 -25.46 -17.82
C VAL A 202 16.02 -24.79 -16.51
N LEU A 203 17.32 -24.61 -16.27
CA LEU A 203 17.83 -23.89 -15.10
C LEU A 203 17.45 -22.39 -15.11
N ALA A 204 17.48 -21.74 -16.28
CA ALA A 204 17.05 -20.36 -16.41
C ALA A 204 15.55 -20.19 -16.11
N GLU A 205 14.72 -21.12 -16.59
CA GLU A 205 13.29 -21.18 -16.26
C GLU A 205 13.06 -21.40 -14.75
N ALA A 206 13.83 -22.32 -14.14
CA ALA A 206 13.77 -22.57 -12.70
C ALA A 206 14.14 -21.33 -11.87
N GLU A 207 15.16 -20.57 -12.28
CA GLU A 207 15.53 -19.33 -11.60
C GLU A 207 14.43 -18.26 -11.72
N ALA A 208 13.83 -18.11 -12.90
CA ALA A 208 12.70 -17.20 -13.11
C ALA A 208 11.51 -17.57 -12.21
N LEU A 209 11.17 -18.87 -12.15
CA LEU A 209 10.09 -19.38 -11.31
C LEU A 209 10.38 -19.15 -9.81
N ARG A 210 11.63 -19.34 -9.38
CA ARG A 210 12.06 -19.05 -8.00
C ARG A 210 11.85 -17.59 -7.61
N LYS A 211 12.21 -16.65 -8.50
CA LYS A 211 11.99 -15.20 -8.28
C LYS A 211 10.50 -14.87 -8.21
N GLU A 212 9.68 -15.53 -9.01
CA GLU A 212 8.23 -15.37 -8.99
C GLU A 212 7.61 -15.85 -7.67
N ILE A 213 8.05 -17.01 -7.15
CA ILE A 213 7.63 -17.53 -5.84
C ILE A 213 7.95 -16.52 -4.72
N GLU A 214 9.16 -15.97 -4.72
CA GLU A 214 9.56 -14.96 -3.73
C GLU A 214 8.71 -13.70 -3.83
N ARG A 215 8.41 -13.25 -5.04
CA ARG A 215 7.52 -12.09 -5.27
C ARG A 215 6.13 -12.33 -4.72
N VAL A 216 5.51 -13.47 -5.03
CA VAL A 216 4.16 -13.83 -4.58
C VAL A 216 4.11 -13.86 -3.04
N ARG A 217 5.09 -14.48 -2.38
CA ARG A 217 5.17 -14.50 -0.91
C ARG A 217 5.36 -13.11 -0.30
N ARG A 218 6.21 -12.28 -0.91
CA ARG A 218 6.44 -10.91 -0.44
C ARG A 218 5.19 -10.04 -0.55
N GLU A 219 4.43 -10.18 -1.63
CA GLU A 219 3.15 -9.49 -1.81
C GLU A 219 2.11 -9.95 -0.79
N ALA A 220 2.02 -11.27 -0.53
CA ALA A 220 1.15 -11.82 0.50
C ALA A 220 1.51 -11.29 1.90
N MET A 221 2.80 -11.32 2.26
CA MET A 221 3.28 -10.81 3.55
C MET A 221 3.00 -9.32 3.74
N ARG A 222 3.15 -8.51 2.68
CA ARG A 222 2.78 -7.08 2.71
C ARG A 222 1.29 -6.86 2.86
N ALA A 223 0.47 -7.74 2.30
CA ALA A 223 -0.98 -7.67 2.42
C ALA A 223 -1.48 -8.09 3.82
N GLU A 224 -0.76 -9.00 4.50
CA GLU A 224 -1.04 -9.42 5.88
C GLU A 224 -0.45 -8.49 6.94
N ALA A 225 0.63 -7.77 6.64
CA ALA A 225 1.26 -6.88 7.59
C ALA A 225 0.25 -5.84 8.11
N PRO A 226 -0.06 -5.82 9.42
CA PRO A 226 -0.82 -4.73 9.98
C PRO A 226 -0.02 -3.45 9.75
N LYS A 227 -0.66 -2.42 9.18
CA LYS A 227 -0.03 -1.09 9.08
C LYS A 227 0.32 -0.69 10.51
N ALA A 228 1.61 -0.75 10.86
CA ALA A 228 2.12 -0.24 12.13
C ALA A 228 1.99 1.27 12.09
N VAL A 229 0.83 1.76 12.51
CA VAL A 229 0.59 3.17 12.75
C VAL A 229 0.63 3.33 14.25
N THR A 230 1.49 4.23 14.70
CA THR A 230 1.47 4.73 16.08
C THR A 230 0.04 5.04 16.49
N VAL A 231 -0.37 4.57 17.67
CA VAL A 231 -1.66 4.88 18.28
C VAL A 231 -1.85 6.40 18.28
N ARG A 232 -2.49 6.92 17.24
CA ARG A 232 -3.15 8.22 17.31
C ARG A 232 -4.56 7.90 17.75
N PRO A 233 -5.08 8.53 18.81
CA PRO A 233 -6.49 8.43 19.11
C PRO A 233 -7.23 8.78 17.82
N SER A 234 -7.93 7.78 17.26
CA SER A 234 -8.77 7.97 16.08
C SER A 234 -9.86 8.93 16.51
N ARG A 235 -9.66 10.23 16.24
CA ARG A 235 -10.70 11.21 16.50
C ARG A 235 -11.94 10.75 15.75
N PRO A 236 -13.14 10.83 16.35
CA PRO A 236 -14.37 10.53 15.62
C PRO A 236 -14.35 11.32 14.32
N LYS A 237 -14.49 10.60 13.19
CA LYS A 237 -14.44 11.21 11.86
C LYS A 237 -15.48 12.30 11.80
N GLN A 238 -15.01 13.52 11.65
CA GLN A 238 -15.92 14.65 11.56
C GLN A 238 -16.70 14.57 10.25
N TRP A 239 -17.96 14.97 10.28
CA TRP A 239 -18.85 14.87 9.11
C TRP A 239 -18.24 15.54 7.85
N TYR A 240 -17.46 16.62 8.05
CA TYR A 240 -16.82 17.39 6.99
C TYR A 240 -15.67 16.64 6.29
N GLU A 241 -15.12 15.57 6.87
CA GLU A 241 -14.05 14.76 6.25
C GLU A 241 -14.54 14.00 5.01
N SER A 242 -15.86 13.87 4.85
CA SER A 242 -16.48 13.37 3.62
C SER A 242 -16.53 14.39 2.47
N TYR A 243 -16.00 15.60 2.68
CA TYR A 243 -15.93 16.71 1.73
C TYR A 243 -14.49 17.25 1.59
N ARG A 244 -14.24 18.20 0.69
CA ARG A 244 -12.99 18.98 0.76
C ARG A 244 -13.14 19.95 1.93
N TRP A 245 -12.13 20.11 2.76
CA TRP A 245 -12.23 20.99 3.92
C TRP A 245 -10.89 21.63 4.26
N THR A 246 -10.96 22.79 4.91
CA THR A 246 -9.84 23.50 5.54
C THR A 246 -10.37 24.33 6.70
N PHE A 247 -9.48 24.91 7.49
CA PHE A 247 -9.82 26.02 8.36
C PHE A 247 -9.25 27.33 7.80
N THR A 248 -9.83 28.45 8.21
CA THR A 248 -9.21 29.77 8.09
C THR A 248 -8.19 29.99 9.21
N THR A 249 -7.37 31.03 9.09
CA THR A 249 -6.45 31.44 10.18
C THR A 249 -7.17 31.79 11.49
N SER A 250 -8.42 32.27 11.44
CA SER A 250 -9.24 32.54 12.62
C SER A 250 -9.90 31.27 13.21
N GLY A 251 -9.70 30.11 12.59
CA GLY A 251 -10.25 28.83 13.04
C GLY A 251 -11.64 28.50 12.52
N LYS A 252 -12.16 29.22 11.51
CA LYS A 252 -13.47 28.92 10.89
C LYS A 252 -13.37 27.75 9.92
N LEU A 253 -14.34 26.85 9.98
CA LEU A 253 -14.39 25.68 9.09
C LEU A 253 -14.89 26.08 7.70
N VAL A 254 -14.12 25.74 6.67
CA VAL A 254 -14.47 25.90 5.26
C VAL A 254 -14.66 24.51 4.65
N VAL A 255 -15.82 24.23 4.06
CA VAL A 255 -16.16 22.91 3.49
C VAL A 255 -16.65 23.08 2.06
N ALA A 256 -16.17 22.25 1.14
CA ALA A 256 -16.54 22.28 -0.27
C ALA A 256 -16.91 20.90 -0.80
N GLY A 257 -17.94 20.85 -1.65
CA GLY A 257 -18.27 19.62 -2.38
C GLY A 257 -17.16 19.20 -3.35
N ARG A 258 -17.05 17.88 -3.57
CA ARG A 258 -16.07 17.24 -4.48
C ARG A 258 -16.61 17.11 -5.91
N ASP A 259 -17.92 17.02 -6.03
CA ASP A 259 -18.70 16.87 -7.26
C ASP A 259 -20.10 17.49 -7.12
N ALA A 260 -20.83 17.56 -8.23
CA ALA A 260 -22.16 18.16 -8.30
C ALA A 260 -23.18 17.54 -7.31
N SER A 261 -23.12 16.24 -7.07
CA SER A 261 -24.01 15.56 -6.12
C SER A 261 -23.66 15.89 -4.66
N SER A 262 -22.37 15.95 -4.35
CA SER A 262 -21.86 16.31 -3.03
C SER A 262 -22.08 17.80 -2.71
N ASN A 263 -22.06 18.69 -3.69
CA ASN A 263 -22.41 20.11 -3.53
C ASN A 263 -23.83 20.25 -2.96
N VAL A 264 -24.81 19.63 -3.62
CA VAL A 264 -26.21 19.68 -3.16
C VAL A 264 -26.38 18.99 -1.82
N ARG A 265 -25.70 17.85 -1.58
CA ARG A 265 -25.75 17.16 -0.29
C ARG A 265 -25.20 18.03 0.83
N LEU A 266 -24.06 18.69 0.61
CA LEU A 266 -23.43 19.60 1.55
C LEU A 266 -24.41 20.71 1.94
N LEU A 267 -24.94 21.42 0.95
CA LEU A 267 -25.84 22.53 1.19
C LEU A 267 -27.19 22.09 1.82
N LYS A 268 -27.75 20.95 1.44
CA LYS A 268 -29.03 20.49 2.02
C LYS A 268 -28.90 19.98 3.45
N LYS A 269 -27.78 19.34 3.79
CA LYS A 269 -27.62 18.62 5.07
C LYS A 269 -26.87 19.44 6.12
N HIS A 270 -25.98 20.33 5.72
CA HIS A 270 -25.00 20.95 6.62
C HIS A 270 -24.97 22.49 6.55
N MET A 271 -25.78 23.13 5.70
CA MET A 271 -25.96 24.58 5.67
C MET A 271 -26.87 25.03 6.81
N GLU A 272 -26.41 26.01 7.57
CA GLU A 272 -27.11 26.60 8.71
C GLU A 272 -27.23 28.12 8.52
N PRO A 273 -28.23 28.81 9.13
CA PRO A 273 -28.49 30.24 8.91
C PRO A 273 -27.31 31.20 9.13
N GLY A 274 -26.32 30.81 9.95
CA GLY A 274 -25.13 31.62 10.22
C GLY A 274 -23.99 31.46 9.21
N ASP A 275 -24.11 30.58 8.21
CA ASP A 275 -23.04 30.29 7.27
C ASP A 275 -22.95 31.32 6.14
N LEU A 276 -21.85 31.26 5.37
CA LEU A 276 -21.76 31.91 4.05
C LEU A 276 -21.55 30.86 2.97
N VAL A 277 -22.27 31.00 1.86
CA VAL A 277 -22.21 30.09 0.71
C VAL A 277 -21.44 30.76 -0.42
N PHE A 278 -20.36 30.14 -0.90
CA PHE A 278 -19.52 30.65 -1.98
C PHE A 278 -19.64 29.80 -3.24
N HIS A 279 -19.53 30.46 -4.39
CA HIS A 279 -19.43 29.83 -5.70
C HIS A 279 -18.70 30.76 -6.67
N ALA A 280 -17.81 30.21 -7.50
CA ALA A 280 -17.09 30.97 -8.51
C ALA A 280 -17.94 31.12 -9.78
N GLU A 281 -17.77 32.22 -10.52
CA GLU A 281 -18.46 32.45 -11.81
C GLU A 281 -17.78 31.70 -12.96
N VAL A 282 -17.47 30.42 -12.72
CA VAL A 282 -16.91 29.51 -13.71
C VAL A 282 -17.58 28.14 -13.63
N ARG A 283 -17.58 27.43 -14.75
CA ARG A 283 -18.13 26.06 -14.81
C ARG A 283 -17.35 25.14 -13.87
N GLY A 284 -18.07 24.21 -13.24
CA GLY A 284 -17.46 23.22 -12.35
C GLY A 284 -16.81 23.83 -11.10
N SER A 285 -17.28 25.00 -10.67
CA SER A 285 -16.96 25.53 -9.34
C SER A 285 -17.63 24.67 -8.26
N PRO A 286 -16.95 24.43 -7.13
CA PRO A 286 -17.57 23.77 -5.98
C PRO A 286 -18.53 24.72 -5.26
N ALA A 287 -19.56 24.16 -4.63
CA ALA A 287 -20.29 24.87 -3.59
C ALA A 287 -19.47 24.81 -2.30
N VAL A 288 -19.17 25.97 -1.69
CA VAL A 288 -18.37 26.08 -0.47
C VAL A 288 -19.20 26.71 0.65
N LEU A 289 -19.11 26.16 1.85
CA LEU A 289 -19.66 26.71 3.09
C LEU A 289 -18.53 27.22 3.98
N LEU A 290 -18.62 28.48 4.41
CA LEU A 290 -17.89 28.99 5.56
C LEU A 290 -18.82 28.89 6.78
N LYS A 291 -18.52 27.96 7.68
CA LYS A 291 -19.37 27.63 8.81
C LYS A 291 -19.35 28.71 9.88
N GLY A 292 -20.53 29.17 10.29
CA GLY A 292 -20.70 30.23 11.29
C GLY A 292 -20.20 31.60 10.83
N GLY A 293 -20.11 31.81 9.51
CA GLY A 293 -19.80 33.08 8.87
C GLY A 293 -18.37 33.56 9.07
N ALA A 294 -18.10 34.76 8.57
CA ALA A 294 -16.81 35.42 8.71
C ALA A 294 -16.72 36.17 10.04
N SER A 295 -15.62 35.98 10.77
CA SER A 295 -15.26 36.81 11.93
C SER A 295 -14.40 38.01 11.52
N GLU A 296 -13.67 37.87 10.41
CA GLU A 296 -12.86 38.92 9.80
C GLU A 296 -12.90 38.82 8.27
N GLU A 297 -12.54 39.88 7.55
CA GLU A 297 -12.55 39.90 6.08
C GLU A 297 -11.63 38.81 5.48
N SER A 298 -10.54 38.48 6.18
CA SER A 298 -9.61 37.42 5.77
C SER A 298 -10.31 36.06 5.65
N ASP A 299 -11.35 35.77 6.43
CA ASP A 299 -12.10 34.51 6.34
C ASP A 299 -12.83 34.39 5.00
N VAL A 300 -13.39 35.51 4.52
CA VAL A 300 -14.09 35.59 3.23
C VAL A 300 -13.10 35.37 2.10
N VAL A 301 -11.93 36.02 2.17
CA VAL A 301 -10.85 35.85 1.18
C VAL A 301 -10.36 34.40 1.14
N GLN A 302 -10.09 33.80 2.31
CA GLN A 302 -9.61 32.42 2.41
C GLN A 302 -10.63 31.42 1.85
N ALA A 303 -11.91 31.58 2.18
CA ALA A 303 -12.99 30.73 1.65
C ALA A 303 -13.17 30.92 0.13
N ALA A 304 -13.07 32.15 -0.37
CA ALA A 304 -13.16 32.44 -1.79
C ALA A 304 -11.98 31.87 -2.58
N THR A 305 -10.75 31.99 -2.08
CA THR A 305 -9.55 31.37 -2.67
C THR A 305 -9.66 29.84 -2.69
N PHE A 306 -10.21 29.24 -1.63
CA PHE A 306 -10.48 27.80 -1.61
C PHE A 306 -11.51 27.38 -2.67
N CYS A 307 -12.60 28.15 -2.82
CA CYS A 307 -13.61 27.95 -3.87
C CYS A 307 -13.02 28.08 -5.28
N ALA A 308 -12.23 29.13 -5.52
CA ALA A 308 -11.57 29.40 -6.79
C ALA A 308 -10.59 28.28 -7.16
N SER A 309 -9.76 27.85 -6.21
CA SER A 309 -8.67 26.89 -6.46
C SER A 309 -9.17 25.49 -6.82
N TYR A 310 -10.34 25.08 -6.31
CA TYR A 310 -10.96 23.79 -6.66
C TYR A 310 -11.96 23.89 -7.81
N SER A 311 -12.09 25.04 -8.46
CA SER A 311 -12.91 25.21 -9.67
C SER A 311 -12.13 24.86 -10.94
N ARG A 312 -12.83 24.69 -12.07
CA ARG A 312 -12.15 24.42 -13.35
C ARG A 312 -11.16 25.51 -13.76
N ALA A 313 -11.25 26.73 -13.22
CA ALA A 313 -10.28 27.79 -13.48
C ALA A 313 -8.83 27.34 -13.20
N TRP A 314 -8.61 26.43 -12.24
CA TRP A 314 -7.28 25.86 -11.98
C TRP A 314 -6.76 25.03 -13.14
N ARG A 315 -7.62 24.17 -13.69
CA ARG A 315 -7.27 23.32 -14.84
C ARG A 315 -7.06 24.14 -16.11
N GLU A 316 -7.81 25.22 -16.27
CA GLU A 316 -7.66 26.16 -17.40
C GLU A 316 -6.46 27.11 -17.21
N GLY A 317 -5.74 27.05 -16.09
CA GLY A 317 -4.52 27.84 -15.86
C GLY A 317 -4.76 29.31 -15.52
N LEU A 318 -5.96 29.69 -15.06
CA LEU A 318 -6.29 31.07 -14.72
C LEU A 318 -5.65 31.49 -13.39
N GLY A 319 -5.07 32.69 -13.30
CA GLY A 319 -4.46 33.18 -12.06
C GLY A 319 -5.47 33.67 -11.01
N SER A 320 -6.66 34.11 -11.43
CA SER A 320 -7.72 34.60 -10.55
C SER A 320 -9.10 34.42 -11.17
N VAL A 321 -10.14 34.49 -10.35
CA VAL A 321 -11.55 34.36 -10.78
C VAL A 321 -12.49 35.17 -9.89
N SER A 322 -13.59 35.66 -10.46
CA SER A 322 -14.71 36.21 -9.71
C SER A 322 -15.40 35.11 -8.89
N VAL A 323 -15.48 35.33 -7.57
CA VAL A 323 -16.22 34.49 -6.63
C VAL A 323 -17.29 35.34 -6.00
N TYR A 324 -18.49 34.79 -5.87
CA TYR A 324 -19.54 35.41 -5.07
C TYR A 324 -19.84 34.63 -3.81
N TYR A 325 -20.33 35.34 -2.80
CA TYR A 325 -20.91 34.73 -1.61
C TYR A 325 -22.27 35.33 -1.25
N VAL A 326 -23.09 34.48 -0.64
CA VAL A 326 -24.47 34.80 -0.23
C VAL A 326 -24.81 34.15 1.10
N ARG A 327 -25.89 34.62 1.72
CA ARG A 327 -26.46 33.97 2.90
C ARG A 327 -27.31 32.74 2.54
N PRO A 328 -27.49 31.79 3.45
CA PRO A 328 -28.28 30.57 3.25
C PRO A 328 -29.70 30.81 2.74
N GLU A 329 -30.37 31.88 3.19
CA GLU A 329 -31.76 32.20 2.81
C GLU A 329 -31.88 32.58 1.33
N GLN A 330 -30.76 32.92 0.69
CA GLN A 330 -30.68 33.24 -0.72
C GLN A 330 -30.52 31.99 -1.60
N VAL A 331 -30.27 30.82 -1.01
CA VAL A 331 -30.08 29.56 -1.74
C VAL A 331 -31.40 28.79 -1.83
N SER A 332 -31.80 28.43 -3.04
CA SER A 332 -32.98 27.63 -3.33
C SER A 332 -32.63 26.41 -4.16
N PHE A 333 -33.21 25.25 -3.83
CA PHE A 333 -33.10 24.03 -4.64
C PHE A 333 -34.29 23.84 -5.59
N THR A 334 -35.25 24.76 -5.56
CA THR A 334 -36.41 24.76 -6.45
C THR A 334 -36.13 25.71 -7.62
N PRO A 335 -36.26 25.24 -8.87
CA PRO A 335 -36.12 26.10 -10.04
C PRO A 335 -37.22 27.17 -10.06
N PRO A 336 -36.94 28.37 -10.61
CA PRO A 336 -37.96 29.31 -11.01
C PRO A 336 -38.99 28.68 -11.96
N PRO A 337 -40.26 29.13 -11.93
CA PRO A 337 -41.29 28.62 -12.84
C PRO A 337 -40.84 28.64 -14.30
N GLY A 338 -41.03 27.53 -15.01
CA GLY A 338 -40.67 27.40 -16.43
C GLY A 338 -39.20 27.07 -16.72
N THR A 339 -38.36 26.86 -15.71
CA THR A 339 -36.94 26.47 -15.88
C THR A 339 -36.65 25.09 -15.31
N TYR A 340 -35.64 24.40 -15.86
CA TYR A 340 -35.13 23.13 -15.34
C TYR A 340 -33.80 23.35 -14.64
N LEU A 341 -33.64 22.77 -13.44
CA LEU A 341 -32.39 22.81 -12.70
C LEU A 341 -31.60 21.53 -12.95
N GLU A 342 -30.40 21.66 -13.50
CA GLU A 342 -29.52 20.51 -13.71
C GLU A 342 -29.18 19.80 -12.39
N LYS A 343 -28.91 18.49 -12.47
CA LYS A 343 -28.57 17.67 -11.31
C LYS A 343 -27.28 18.18 -10.66
N GLY A 344 -27.40 18.72 -9.45
CA GLY A 344 -26.27 19.27 -8.69
C GLY A 344 -26.18 20.80 -8.67
N SER A 345 -27.13 21.48 -9.30
CA SER A 345 -27.24 22.94 -9.30
C SER A 345 -28.18 23.45 -8.21
N PHE A 346 -28.06 24.73 -7.87
CA PHE A 346 -28.93 25.45 -6.94
C PHE A 346 -29.10 26.89 -7.46
N VAL A 347 -30.18 27.53 -7.07
CA VAL A 347 -30.53 28.90 -7.47
C VAL A 347 -30.13 29.86 -6.35
N VAL A 348 -29.49 30.96 -6.73
CA VAL A 348 -29.05 32.00 -5.79
C VAL A 348 -29.80 33.29 -6.08
N LYS A 349 -30.56 33.77 -5.10
CA LYS A 349 -31.29 35.04 -5.17
C LYS A 349 -30.35 36.23 -4.97
N PRO A 350 -30.46 37.31 -5.77
CA PRO A 350 -29.70 38.53 -5.55
C PRO A 350 -30.09 39.22 -4.22
N PRO A 351 -29.24 40.14 -3.69
CA PRO A 351 -27.94 40.55 -4.23
C PRO A 351 -26.81 39.57 -3.86
N LYS A 352 -25.81 39.47 -4.74
CA LYS A 352 -24.59 38.68 -4.51
C LYS A 352 -23.44 39.61 -4.12
N ASN A 353 -22.60 39.17 -3.19
CA ASN A 353 -21.38 39.89 -2.85
C ASN A 353 -20.22 39.28 -3.63
N TYR A 354 -19.42 40.10 -4.31
CA TYR A 354 -18.38 39.64 -5.23
C TYR A 354 -16.98 40.01 -4.74
N LEU A 355 -16.02 39.14 -5.00
CA LEU A 355 -14.60 39.41 -4.85
C LEU A 355 -13.79 38.66 -5.91
N ILE A 356 -12.63 39.21 -6.26
CA ILE A 356 -11.65 38.52 -7.11
C ILE A 356 -10.74 37.69 -6.22
N ALA A 357 -10.78 36.37 -6.38
CA ALA A 357 -9.95 35.45 -5.63
C ALA A 357 -8.76 34.97 -6.49
N GLU A 358 -7.55 35.10 -5.96
CA GLU A 358 -6.35 34.48 -6.55
C GLU A 358 -6.44 32.96 -6.42
N LEU A 359 -6.09 32.23 -7.48
CA LEU A 359 -5.99 30.78 -7.45
C LEU A 359 -4.65 30.37 -6.85
N LYS A 360 -4.68 30.09 -5.55
CA LYS A 360 -3.52 29.70 -4.77
C LYS A 360 -3.94 28.77 -3.65
N LEU A 361 -3.23 27.66 -3.50
CA LEU A 361 -3.52 26.68 -2.48
C LEU A 361 -2.22 26.17 -1.88
N ALA A 362 -2.19 25.97 -0.57
CA ALA A 362 -1.08 25.28 0.08
C ALA A 362 -1.47 23.86 0.51
N ILE A 363 -0.50 22.95 0.46
CA ILE A 363 -0.60 21.59 1.01
C ILE A 363 0.64 21.32 1.86
N GLY A 364 0.50 20.59 2.95
CA GLY A 364 1.62 20.38 3.86
C GLY A 364 1.41 19.31 4.91
N LEU A 365 2.43 19.18 5.76
CA LEU A 365 2.53 18.28 6.88
C LEU A 365 2.80 19.09 8.16
N THR A 366 2.01 18.81 9.18
CA THR A 366 2.26 19.26 10.55
C THR A 366 3.36 18.39 11.18
N GLY A 367 3.96 18.82 12.29
CA GLY A 367 5.08 18.13 12.95
C GLY A 367 4.71 16.80 13.58
N ASP A 368 3.42 16.61 13.90
CA ASP A 368 2.83 15.33 14.26
C ASP A 368 2.45 14.48 13.04
N GLY A 369 2.79 14.89 11.81
CA GLY A 369 2.60 14.15 10.57
C GLY A 369 1.14 14.05 10.11
N ARG A 370 0.31 15.07 10.34
CA ARG A 370 -1.03 15.19 9.73
C ARG A 370 -0.92 15.97 8.43
N VAL A 371 -1.72 15.57 7.45
CA VAL A 371 -1.83 16.29 6.18
C VAL A 371 -2.79 17.46 6.34
N VAL A 372 -2.39 18.62 5.85
CA VAL A 372 -3.20 19.84 5.83
C VAL A 372 -3.21 20.46 4.44
N SER A 373 -4.30 21.14 4.10
CA SER A 373 -4.42 21.94 2.88
C SER A 373 -5.33 23.12 3.12
N GLY A 374 -5.14 24.21 2.40
CA GLY A 374 -5.99 25.39 2.52
C GLY A 374 -5.36 26.62 1.92
N HIS A 375 -5.81 27.79 2.40
CA HIS A 375 -5.15 29.04 2.08
C HIS A 375 -3.69 29.02 2.58
N PRO A 376 -2.73 29.62 1.85
CA PRO A 376 -1.33 29.65 2.26
C PRO A 376 -1.11 30.14 3.69
N ASP A 377 -1.86 31.15 4.13
CA ASP A 377 -1.69 31.72 5.48
C ASP A 377 -2.10 30.75 6.59
N TYR A 378 -3.17 29.98 6.40
CA TYR A 378 -3.56 28.92 7.33
C TYR A 378 -2.52 27.80 7.35
N VAL A 379 -2.09 27.31 6.18
CA VAL A 379 -1.12 26.21 6.14
C VAL A 379 0.21 26.61 6.75
N ARG A 380 0.68 27.85 6.52
CA ARG A 380 1.89 28.40 7.15
C ARG A 380 1.83 28.44 8.67
N SER A 381 0.65 28.64 9.26
CA SER A 381 0.52 28.73 10.71
C SER A 381 0.48 27.37 11.42
N VAL A 382 0.20 26.28 10.69
CA VAL A 382 0.04 24.94 11.28
C VAL A 382 1.02 23.89 10.75
N ALA A 383 1.60 24.08 9.57
CA ALA A 383 2.46 23.09 8.91
C ALA A 383 3.95 23.37 9.13
N ASP A 384 4.70 22.31 9.44
CA ASP A 384 6.16 22.34 9.55
C ASP A 384 6.83 22.10 8.19
N ALA A 385 6.12 21.50 7.23
CA ALA A 385 6.58 21.34 5.86
C ALA A 385 5.43 21.58 4.90
N TYR A 386 5.58 22.47 3.92
CA TYR A 386 4.49 22.77 2.97
C TYR A 386 4.98 23.21 1.59
N LEU A 387 4.06 23.09 0.63
CA LEU A 387 4.12 23.69 -0.69
C LEU A 387 3.00 24.70 -0.84
N VAL A 388 3.31 25.85 -1.42
CA VAL A 388 2.32 26.78 -1.95
C VAL A 388 2.27 26.59 -3.46
N LEU A 389 1.08 26.32 -3.97
CA LEU A 389 0.82 25.97 -5.36
C LEU A 389 -0.03 27.05 -6.04
N ARG A 390 0.20 27.20 -7.34
CA ARG A 390 -0.68 27.90 -8.28
C ARG A 390 -1.02 26.98 -9.45
N PRO A 391 -2.01 27.33 -10.30
CA PRO A 391 -2.29 26.62 -11.54
C PRO A 391 -1.03 26.43 -12.39
N GLY A 392 -0.83 25.21 -12.88
CA GLY A 392 0.38 24.83 -13.61
C GLY A 392 0.27 23.44 -14.21
N ARG A 393 1.35 22.97 -14.84
CA ARG A 393 1.37 21.71 -15.62
C ARG A 393 2.06 20.55 -14.92
N LYS A 394 2.73 20.79 -13.79
CA LYS A 394 3.53 19.76 -13.12
C LYS A 394 2.62 18.76 -12.41
N PRO A 395 2.80 17.44 -12.62
CA PRO A 395 1.98 16.43 -11.97
C PRO A 395 2.06 16.46 -10.44
N ALA A 396 0.95 16.21 -9.77
CA ALA A 396 0.84 16.19 -8.30
C ALA A 396 1.83 15.22 -7.64
N ARG A 397 2.07 14.05 -8.26
CA ARG A 397 3.05 13.08 -7.75
C ARG A 397 4.46 13.65 -7.72
N GLU A 398 4.84 14.44 -8.72
CA GLU A 398 6.16 15.08 -8.78
C GLU A 398 6.27 16.22 -7.77
N LEU A 399 5.24 17.06 -7.67
CA LEU A 399 5.15 18.13 -6.67
C LEU A 399 5.32 17.56 -5.25
N VAL A 400 4.53 16.55 -4.91
CA VAL A 400 4.59 15.89 -3.60
C VAL A 400 5.92 15.18 -3.38
N ALA A 401 6.50 14.54 -4.41
CA ALA A 401 7.81 13.92 -4.30
C ALA A 401 8.94 14.94 -4.04
N GLU A 402 8.79 16.20 -4.46
CA GLU A 402 9.73 17.28 -4.10
C GLU A 402 9.61 17.66 -2.63
N LEU A 403 8.40 17.88 -2.13
CA LEU A 403 8.17 18.14 -0.70
C LEU A 403 8.72 16.99 0.16
N LEU A 404 8.40 15.74 -0.17
CA LEU A 404 8.83 14.59 0.62
C LEU A 404 10.34 14.37 0.60
N ARG A 405 11.03 14.73 -0.49
CA ARG A 405 12.50 14.71 -0.55
C ARG A 405 13.11 15.73 0.41
N GLU A 406 12.57 16.93 0.48
CA GLU A 406 13.05 17.96 1.41
C GLU A 406 12.70 17.61 2.87
N VAL A 407 11.53 17.00 3.10
CA VAL A 407 11.15 16.46 4.41
C VAL A 407 12.10 15.35 4.85
N GLU A 408 12.43 14.41 3.97
CA GLU A 408 13.39 13.32 4.26
C GLU A 408 14.78 13.88 4.62
N ARG A 409 15.25 14.91 3.90
CA ARG A 409 16.51 15.60 4.20
C ARG A 409 16.48 16.33 5.56
N ALA A 410 15.37 17.00 5.89
CA ALA A 410 15.29 17.82 7.08
C ALA A 410 14.93 17.03 8.35
N TRP A 411 14.12 15.97 8.23
CA TRP A 411 13.59 15.20 9.37
C TRP A 411 14.27 13.83 9.53
N GLY A 412 15.09 13.41 8.56
CA GLY A 412 15.80 12.12 8.58
C GLY A 412 14.90 10.90 8.35
N THR A 413 13.59 11.10 8.21
CA THR A 413 12.60 10.05 7.97
C THR A 413 11.63 10.50 6.89
N ARG A 414 11.37 9.61 5.94
CA ARG A 414 10.38 9.82 4.88
C ARG A 414 8.97 9.46 5.38
N PRO A 415 7.96 10.33 5.19
CA PRO A 415 6.57 9.98 5.44
C PRO A 415 6.13 8.75 4.62
N ASP A 416 5.19 7.98 5.16
CA ASP A 416 4.69 6.77 4.52
C ASP A 416 3.93 7.04 3.20
N GLU A 417 3.65 5.97 2.46
CA GLU A 417 2.98 6.04 1.15
C GLU A 417 1.50 6.51 1.26
N ASP A 418 0.88 6.33 2.43
CA ASP A 418 -0.50 6.76 2.69
C ASP A 418 -0.56 8.29 2.80
N VAL A 419 0.35 8.90 3.56
CA VAL A 419 0.55 10.34 3.67
C VAL A 419 0.87 10.95 2.30
N ALA A 420 1.76 10.31 1.53
CA ALA A 420 2.06 10.74 0.17
C ALA A 420 0.82 10.75 -0.73
N SER A 421 0.01 9.68 -0.66
CA SER A 421 -1.23 9.55 -1.44
C SER A 421 -2.27 10.61 -1.03
N GLN A 422 -2.40 10.90 0.27
CA GLN A 422 -3.27 11.95 0.78
C GLN A 422 -2.85 13.34 0.28
N LEU A 423 -1.56 13.68 0.34
CA LEU A 423 -1.04 14.94 -0.21
C LEU A 423 -1.33 15.09 -1.71
N VAL A 424 -1.14 14.02 -2.49
CA VAL A 424 -1.42 14.01 -3.94
C VAL A 424 -2.90 14.29 -4.21
N ALA A 425 -3.81 13.73 -3.42
CA ALA A 425 -5.26 13.92 -3.58
C ALA A 425 -5.74 15.36 -3.28
N LEU A 426 -4.94 16.13 -2.54
CA LEU A 426 -5.26 17.52 -2.18
C LEU A 426 -4.88 18.51 -3.30
N VAL A 427 -3.97 18.14 -4.21
CA VAL A 427 -3.60 18.98 -5.36
C VAL A 427 -4.80 19.12 -6.30
N PRO A 428 -5.29 20.34 -6.57
CA PRO A 428 -6.42 20.55 -7.46
C PRO A 428 -6.14 19.99 -8.86
N TYR A 429 -7.05 19.16 -9.37
CA TYR A 429 -6.95 18.52 -10.68
C TYR A 429 -5.64 17.73 -10.92
N GLY A 430 -4.90 17.38 -9.87
CA GLY A 430 -3.68 16.59 -9.97
C GLY A 430 -2.49 17.29 -10.64
N VAL A 431 -2.55 18.61 -10.84
CA VAL A 431 -1.46 19.39 -11.46
C VAL A 431 -1.29 20.76 -10.80
N GLY A 432 -0.10 21.34 -10.90
CA GLY A 432 0.16 22.69 -10.39
C GLY A 432 1.57 23.18 -10.71
N GLU A 433 1.95 24.28 -10.08
CA GLU A 433 3.30 24.83 -10.08
C GLU A 433 3.66 25.29 -8.67
N VAL A 434 4.89 25.01 -8.24
CA VAL A 434 5.37 25.43 -6.91
C VAL A 434 5.72 26.91 -6.95
N VAL A 435 5.11 27.67 -6.06
CA VAL A 435 5.45 29.08 -5.79
C VAL A 435 6.40 29.18 -4.61
N GLU A 436 6.21 28.33 -3.61
CA GLU A 436 6.99 28.32 -2.38
C GLU A 436 7.09 26.88 -1.85
N LEU A 437 8.27 26.49 -1.38
CA LEU A 437 8.51 25.26 -0.64
C LEU A 437 9.24 25.63 0.64
N LYS A 438 8.70 25.21 1.79
CA LYS A 438 9.35 25.42 3.09
C LYS A 438 9.29 24.14 3.91
N VAL A 439 10.40 23.80 4.55
CA VAL A 439 10.51 22.70 5.50
C VAL A 439 11.31 23.20 6.71
N SER A 440 10.65 23.22 7.86
CA SER A 440 11.27 23.51 9.15
C SER A 440 12.03 22.27 9.64
N ARG A 441 13.19 22.47 10.29
CA ARG A 441 13.87 21.38 10.99
C ARG A 441 12.98 20.94 12.15
N LYS A 442 12.81 19.62 12.31
CA LYS A 442 12.02 19.06 13.41
C LYS A 442 12.62 19.58 14.72
N ALA A 443 11.84 20.28 15.54
CA ALA A 443 12.27 20.61 16.89
C ALA A 443 12.48 19.28 17.61
N THR A 444 13.73 18.85 17.71
CA THR A 444 14.11 17.77 18.62
C THR A 444 13.81 18.30 20.02
N GLY A 445 12.69 17.87 20.58
CA GLY A 445 12.35 18.07 21.99
C GLY A 445 13.38 17.32 22.85
N GLN A 446 14.55 17.92 23.02
CA GLN A 446 15.50 17.70 24.09
C GLN A 446 15.88 19.10 24.62
N GLU A 447 14.91 19.77 25.23
CA GLU A 447 15.24 20.60 26.39
C GLU A 447 15.37 19.63 27.58
N GLN A 448 16.49 18.91 27.64
CA GLN A 448 17.04 18.58 28.96
C GLN A 448 17.61 19.88 29.48
N GLY A 449 16.93 20.47 30.46
CA GLY A 449 17.45 21.57 31.24
C GLY A 449 18.73 21.12 31.93
N ASP A 450 19.86 21.34 31.26
CA ASP A 450 21.17 21.39 31.89
C ASP A 450 21.21 22.71 32.68
N SER A 451 20.56 22.70 33.84
CA SER A 451 20.82 23.66 34.90
C SER A 451 22.08 23.20 35.62
N GLY A 452 23.21 23.46 34.96
CA GLY A 452 24.53 23.30 35.53
C GLY A 452 24.91 24.54 36.34
N SER A 453 25.31 24.25 37.59
CA SER A 453 26.24 25.00 38.47
C SER A 453 25.72 26.21 39.22
#